data_AF-A0A7U8GRX5-F1
#
_entry.id   AF-A0A7U8GRX5-F1
#
_cell.length_a   1.000
_cell.length_b   1.000
_cell.length_c   1.000
_cell.angle_alpha   90.00
_cell.angle_beta   90.00
_cell.angle_gamma   90.00
#
_symmetry.space_group_name_H-M   'P 1'
#
loop_
_entity.id
_entity.type
_entity.pdbx_description
1 polymer ?
#
loop_
_entity_poly.entity_id
_entity_poly.type
_entity_poly.pdbx_seq_one_letter_code
_entity_poly.pdbx_strand_id
1 'polypeptide(L)'
;MSQIVFSKDEYSSLVKDFFAKRSARTLLTREENIAIAERLNEKVSLPFLSEVKEHAVLVKIILKIDNYLYEQLPNEIYELIHTMDEGFDDSEAAQLAARLSKQAHDDINLPFLTAHVEYYSITFVLTLLINAMREGSNIQHAIEVTKHPRVMCDDFPFPDLI
;
A
#
# COMPACT_ATOMS: atom_id res chain seq x y z
N MET A 1 34.20 1.55 9.97
CA MET A 1 32.78 1.80 10.26
C MET A 1 32.65 3.24 10.70
N SER A 2 31.96 4.08 9.94
CA SER A 2 31.68 5.46 10.33
C SER A 2 30.67 5.44 11.49
N GLN A 3 30.92 6.19 12.56
CA GLN A 3 29.92 6.34 13.61
C GLN A 3 28.78 7.22 13.09
N ILE A 4 27.59 6.64 12.94
CA ILE A 4 26.37 7.40 12.66
C ILE A 4 25.93 8.03 13.98
N VAL A 5 25.87 9.36 14.03
CA VAL A 5 25.44 10.12 15.21
C VAL A 5 24.27 11.00 14.80
N PHE A 6 23.08 10.70 15.33
CA PHE A 6 21.93 11.58 15.17
C PHE A 6 22.11 12.82 16.06
N SER A 7 21.88 13.99 15.48
CA SER A 7 21.69 15.22 16.23
C SER A 7 20.43 15.14 17.10
N LYS A 8 20.35 16.01 18.11
CA LYS A 8 19.15 16.09 18.96
C LYS A 8 17.89 16.42 18.17
N ASP A 9 18.02 17.22 17.13
CA ASP A 9 16.90 17.67 16.30
C ASP A 9 16.42 16.54 15.38
N GLU A 10 17.33 15.79 14.77
CA GLU A 10 17.00 14.60 13.96
C GLU A 10 16.28 13.55 14.79
N TYR A 11 16.81 13.22 15.97
CA TYR A 11 16.16 12.25 16.87
C TYR A 11 14.77 12.72 17.32
N SER A 12 14.63 14.02 17.64
CA SER A 12 13.34 14.60 18.02
C SER A 12 12.29 14.50 16.90
N SER A 13 12.70 14.69 15.64
CA SER A 13 11.80 14.52 14.49
C SER A 13 11.35 13.07 14.36
N LEU A 14 12.28 12.11 14.40
CA LEU A 14 11.95 10.67 14.33
C LEU A 14 10.93 10.26 15.39
N VAL A 15 11.12 10.72 16.63
CA VAL A 15 10.18 10.45 17.73
C VAL A 15 8.80 11.08 17.44
N LYS A 16 8.77 12.32 16.96
CA LYS A 16 7.52 13.02 16.65
C LYS A 16 6.74 12.32 15.54
N ASP A 17 7.44 11.85 14.51
CA ASP A 17 6.84 11.21 13.35
C ASP A 17 6.33 9.82 13.72
N PHE A 18 7.11 9.04 14.49
CA PHE A 18 6.68 7.75 15.04
C PHE A 18 5.42 7.86 15.91
N PHE A 19 5.32 8.91 16.74
CA PHE A 19 4.15 9.15 17.60
C PHE A 19 3.09 10.07 16.97
N ALA A 20 3.14 10.33 15.66
CA ALA A 20 2.15 11.16 14.97
C ALA A 20 0.73 10.65 15.24
N LYS A 21 -0.28 11.53 15.26
CA LYS A 21 -1.68 11.11 15.43
C LYS A 21 -2.17 10.42 14.17
N ARG A 22 -3.05 9.41 14.29
CA ARG A 22 -3.61 8.64 13.17
C ARG A 22 -4.09 9.48 11.98
N SER A 23 -4.73 10.62 12.23
CA SER A 23 -5.22 11.51 11.16
C SER A 23 -4.13 12.20 10.34
N ALA A 24 -2.88 12.15 10.77
CA ALA A 24 -1.71 12.68 10.08
C ALA A 24 -0.80 11.55 9.54
N ARG A 25 -1.20 10.28 9.70
CA ARG A 25 -0.44 9.08 9.30
C ARG A 25 -0.86 8.60 7.92
N THR A 26 -0.66 9.43 6.91
CA THR A 26 -0.98 9.10 5.51
C THR A 26 0.21 9.48 4.66
N LEU A 27 0.77 8.53 3.92
CA LEU A 27 1.79 8.85 2.91
C LEU A 27 1.15 9.09 1.55
N LEU A 28 0.07 8.38 1.23
CA LEU A 28 -0.61 8.58 -0.04
C LEU A 28 -1.26 9.96 -0.12
N THR A 29 -1.05 10.64 -1.24
CA THR A 29 -1.74 11.88 -1.56
C THR A 29 -3.22 11.63 -1.84
N ARG A 30 -4.02 12.70 -1.87
CA ARG A 30 -5.44 12.59 -2.21
C ARG A 30 -5.62 12.04 -3.63
N GLU A 31 -4.80 12.49 -4.55
CA GLU A 31 -4.81 12.13 -5.96
C GLU A 31 -4.44 10.65 -6.13
N GLU A 32 -3.42 10.17 -5.43
CA GLU A 32 -3.01 8.76 -5.43
C GLU A 32 -4.10 7.84 -4.87
N ASN A 33 -4.71 8.23 -3.75
CA ASN A 33 -5.82 7.47 -3.16
C ASN A 33 -7.01 7.32 -4.12
N ILE A 34 -7.33 8.39 -4.85
CA ILE A 34 -8.41 8.39 -5.85
C ILE A 34 -8.02 7.49 -7.03
N ALA A 35 -6.81 7.63 -7.55
CA ALA A 35 -6.33 6.83 -8.68
C ALA A 35 -6.32 5.32 -8.36
N ILE A 36 -5.84 4.93 -7.17
CA ILE A 36 -5.87 3.52 -6.73
C ILE A 36 -7.32 3.04 -6.58
N ALA A 37 -8.22 3.86 -6.04
CA ALA A 37 -9.63 3.51 -5.92
C ALA A 37 -10.30 3.33 -7.28
N GLU A 38 -9.95 4.14 -8.28
CA GLU A 38 -10.41 3.97 -9.67
C GLU A 38 -9.94 2.64 -10.25
N ARG A 39 -8.66 2.29 -10.07
CA ARG A 39 -8.12 0.99 -10.49
C ARG A 39 -8.86 -0.17 -9.82
N LEU A 40 -9.13 -0.06 -8.51
CA LEU A 40 -9.88 -1.08 -7.78
C LEU A 40 -11.33 -1.23 -8.31
N ASN A 41 -11.96 -0.11 -8.67
CA ASN A 41 -13.32 -0.06 -9.22
C ASN A 41 -13.47 -0.76 -10.57
N GLU A 42 -12.37 -0.98 -11.32
CA GLU A 42 -12.41 -1.74 -12.58
C GLU A 42 -12.81 -3.22 -12.37
N LYS A 43 -12.63 -3.75 -11.15
CA LYS A 43 -12.83 -5.17 -10.81
C LYS A 43 -13.74 -5.41 -9.61
N VAL A 44 -13.80 -4.47 -8.68
CA VAL A 44 -14.69 -4.54 -7.52
C VAL A 44 -15.88 -3.64 -7.78
N SER A 45 -17.08 -4.21 -7.64
CA SER A 45 -18.31 -3.42 -7.67
C SER A 45 -19.22 -3.71 -6.47
N LEU A 46 -19.87 -2.68 -5.97
CA LEU A 46 -20.80 -2.69 -4.83
C LEU A 46 -22.21 -2.31 -5.29
N PRO A 47 -22.98 -3.24 -5.90
CA PRO A 47 -24.22 -2.94 -6.62
C PRO A 47 -25.36 -2.41 -5.74
N PHE A 48 -25.22 -2.47 -4.41
CA PHE A 48 -26.17 -1.94 -3.44
C PHE A 48 -25.96 -0.44 -3.14
N LEU A 49 -24.96 0.20 -3.77
CA LEU A 49 -24.65 1.62 -3.64
C LEU A 49 -24.80 2.34 -4.98
N SER A 50 -24.99 3.65 -4.94
CA SER A 50 -24.83 4.52 -6.13
C SER A 50 -23.34 4.71 -6.43
N GLU A 51 -22.97 4.92 -7.69
CA GLU A 51 -21.57 5.10 -8.15
C GLU A 51 -20.74 6.04 -7.26
N VAL A 52 -21.29 7.22 -6.91
CA VAL A 52 -20.60 8.20 -6.03
C VAL A 52 -20.31 7.64 -4.64
N LYS A 53 -21.25 6.86 -4.08
CA LYS A 53 -21.10 6.23 -2.75
C LYS A 53 -20.17 5.03 -2.80
N GLU A 54 -20.24 4.25 -3.88
CA GLU A 54 -19.34 3.13 -4.14
C GLU A 54 -17.89 3.62 -4.23
N HIS A 55 -17.62 4.63 -5.06
CA HIS A 55 -16.29 5.22 -5.15
C HIS A 55 -15.80 5.77 -3.79
N ALA A 56 -16.68 6.43 -3.02
CA ALA A 56 -16.33 6.87 -1.67
C ALA A 56 -16.02 5.72 -0.69
N VAL A 57 -16.63 4.54 -0.86
CA VAL A 57 -16.30 3.34 -0.08
C VAL A 57 -14.96 2.76 -0.52
N LEU A 58 -14.69 2.69 -1.82
CA LEU A 58 -13.40 2.22 -2.34
C LEU A 58 -12.23 3.09 -1.85
N VAL A 59 -12.37 4.42 -1.89
CA VAL A 59 -11.36 5.34 -1.32
C VAL A 59 -11.14 5.06 0.18
N LYS A 60 -12.20 4.78 0.95
CA LYS A 60 -12.07 4.43 2.37
C LYS A 60 -11.36 3.09 2.60
N ILE A 61 -11.47 2.15 1.67
CA ILE A 61 -10.70 0.90 1.70
C ILE A 61 -9.22 1.23 1.51
N ILE A 62 -8.87 2.07 0.51
CA ILE A 62 -7.47 2.48 0.28
C ILE A 62 -6.90 3.18 1.52
N LEU A 63 -7.62 4.17 2.06
CA LEU A 63 -7.20 4.87 3.27
C LEU A 63 -7.02 3.94 4.47
N LYS A 64 -7.86 2.90 4.61
CA LYS A 64 -7.72 1.94 5.69
C LYS A 64 -6.44 1.12 5.55
N ILE A 65 -6.08 0.74 4.32
CA ILE A 65 -4.86 -0.02 4.03
C ILE A 65 -3.61 0.86 4.16
N ASP A 66 -3.64 2.11 3.67
CA ASP A 66 -2.57 3.12 3.87
C ASP A 66 -2.26 3.34 5.35
N ASN A 67 -3.29 3.57 6.16
CA ASN A 67 -3.13 3.69 7.61
C ASN A 67 -2.58 2.41 8.25
N TYR A 68 -3.00 1.24 7.78
CA TYR A 68 -2.46 -0.04 8.27
C TYR A 68 -0.97 -0.16 7.96
N LEU A 69 -0.55 0.18 6.75
CA LEU A 69 0.87 0.13 6.36
C LEU A 69 1.72 1.09 7.18
N TYR A 70 1.25 2.31 7.39
CA TYR A 70 1.92 3.27 8.27
C TYR A 70 2.06 2.73 9.71
N GLU A 71 1.08 1.98 10.21
CA GLU A 71 1.14 1.39 11.55
C GLU A 71 2.10 0.19 11.64
N GLN A 72 2.31 -0.54 10.54
CA GLN A 72 3.12 -1.77 10.52
C GLN A 72 4.55 -1.59 10.01
N LEU A 73 4.81 -0.57 9.19
CA LEU A 73 6.11 -0.32 8.58
C LEU A 73 6.77 0.92 9.20
N PRO A 74 8.11 0.91 9.39
CA PRO A 74 8.85 2.15 9.62
C PRO A 74 8.61 3.14 8.49
N ASN A 75 8.56 4.44 8.80
CA ASN A 75 8.30 5.48 7.80
C ASN A 75 9.33 5.46 6.68
N GLU A 76 10.60 5.22 7.02
CA GLU A 76 11.71 5.14 6.07
C GLU A 76 11.52 4.02 5.03
N ILE A 77 10.82 2.94 5.41
CA ILE A 77 10.47 1.85 4.50
C ILE A 77 9.22 2.22 3.69
N TYR A 78 8.21 2.82 4.32
CA TYR A 78 6.97 3.12 3.62
C TYR A 78 7.12 4.29 2.64
N GLU A 79 8.01 5.25 2.91
CA GLU A 79 8.36 6.36 2.01
C GLU A 79 8.98 5.91 0.68
N LEU A 80 9.45 4.66 0.60
CA LEU A 80 9.96 4.08 -0.65
C LEU A 80 8.94 4.09 -1.79
N ILE A 81 7.63 4.17 -1.49
CA ILE A 81 6.60 4.30 -2.52
C ILE A 81 6.77 5.55 -3.40
N HIS A 82 7.54 6.55 -2.96
CA HIS A 82 7.75 7.82 -3.66
C HIS A 82 9.17 7.97 -4.24
N THR A 83 10.06 7.00 -4.04
CA THR A 83 11.46 7.06 -4.49
C THR A 83 11.77 5.97 -5.50
N MET A 84 12.45 6.33 -6.60
CA MET A 84 12.89 5.35 -7.61
C MET A 84 14.34 4.88 -7.40
N ASP A 85 15.17 5.72 -6.75
CA ASP A 85 16.61 5.49 -6.60
C ASP A 85 16.94 4.47 -5.49
N GLU A 86 16.01 4.26 -4.57
CA GLU A 86 16.11 3.32 -3.46
C GLU A 86 14.83 2.49 -3.41
N GLY A 87 14.95 1.20 -3.12
CA GLY A 87 13.82 0.29 -3.04
C GLY A 87 14.23 -1.15 -2.79
N PHE A 88 13.24 -2.02 -2.69
CA PHE A 88 13.45 -3.46 -2.55
C PHE A 88 13.81 -4.10 -3.88
N ASP A 89 14.71 -5.08 -3.85
CA ASP A 89 14.84 -6.02 -4.95
C ASP A 89 13.61 -6.96 -5.02
N ASP A 90 13.49 -7.70 -6.12
CA ASP A 90 12.33 -8.59 -6.34
C ASP A 90 12.17 -9.66 -5.26
N SER A 91 13.27 -10.15 -4.70
CA SER A 91 13.25 -11.19 -3.67
C SER A 91 12.81 -10.62 -2.32
N GLU A 92 13.24 -9.41 -1.99
CA GLU A 92 12.85 -8.67 -0.79
C GLU A 92 11.37 -8.26 -0.88
N ALA A 93 10.95 -7.72 -2.02
CA ALA A 93 9.56 -7.35 -2.30
C ALA A 93 8.63 -8.57 -2.19
N ALA A 94 9.03 -9.73 -2.73
CA ALA A 94 8.28 -10.97 -2.61
C ALA A 94 8.11 -11.42 -1.16
N GLN A 95 9.18 -11.35 -0.37
CA GLN A 95 9.14 -11.71 1.05
C GLN A 95 8.26 -10.75 1.85
N LEU A 96 8.37 -9.45 1.61
CA LEU A 96 7.54 -8.44 2.23
C LEU A 96 6.07 -8.70 1.91
N ALA A 97 5.75 -8.93 0.64
CA ALA A 97 4.39 -9.20 0.19
C ALA A 97 3.79 -10.44 0.84
N ALA A 98 4.55 -11.54 0.91
CA ALA A 98 4.07 -12.77 1.53
C ALA A 98 3.74 -12.58 3.03
N ARG A 99 4.60 -11.86 3.77
CA ARG A 99 4.41 -11.62 5.21
C ARG A 99 3.27 -10.63 5.47
N LEU A 100 3.31 -9.50 4.77
CA LEU A 100 2.39 -8.40 4.98
C LEU A 100 0.97 -8.73 4.52
N SER A 101 0.83 -9.43 3.39
CA SER A 101 -0.48 -9.87 2.91
C SER A 101 -1.13 -10.83 3.90
N LYS A 102 -0.38 -11.81 4.42
CA LYS A 102 -0.90 -12.73 5.43
C LYS A 102 -1.41 -11.98 6.66
N GLN A 103 -0.59 -11.08 7.20
CA GLN A 103 -0.95 -10.31 8.39
C GLN A 103 -2.13 -9.37 8.13
N ALA A 104 -2.16 -8.69 6.98
CA ALA A 104 -3.22 -7.76 6.64
C ALA A 104 -4.59 -8.44 6.50
N HIS A 105 -4.64 -9.67 5.97
CA HIS A 105 -5.88 -10.44 5.90
C HIS A 105 -6.39 -10.89 7.28
N ASP A 106 -5.50 -11.02 8.27
CA ASP A 106 -5.89 -11.32 9.65
C ASP A 106 -6.37 -10.04 10.40
N ASP A 107 -5.75 -8.89 10.11
CA ASP A 107 -5.96 -7.63 10.86
C ASP A 107 -7.02 -6.69 10.25
N ILE A 108 -7.19 -6.68 8.92
CA ILE A 108 -8.10 -5.77 8.21
C ILE A 108 -9.44 -6.45 7.95
N ASN A 109 -10.46 -6.02 8.68
CA ASN A 109 -11.85 -6.47 8.47
C ASN A 109 -12.69 -5.42 7.72
N LEU A 110 -13.36 -5.83 6.64
CA LEU A 110 -14.27 -5.05 5.79
C LEU A 110 -15.65 -5.75 5.71
N PRO A 111 -16.46 -5.71 6.80
CA PRO A 111 -17.62 -6.59 6.99
C PRO A 111 -18.79 -6.37 6.02
N PHE A 112 -18.72 -5.34 5.17
CA PHE A 112 -19.70 -5.05 4.12
C PHE A 112 -19.34 -5.69 2.78
N LEU A 113 -18.18 -6.33 2.67
CA LEU A 113 -17.72 -7.07 1.51
C LEU A 113 -17.92 -8.57 1.72
N THR A 114 -17.99 -9.32 0.62
CA THR A 114 -17.81 -10.77 0.70
C THR A 114 -16.34 -11.09 0.94
N ALA A 115 -16.04 -12.23 1.55
CA ALA A 115 -14.65 -12.66 1.80
C ALA A 115 -13.76 -12.64 0.55
N HIS A 116 -14.32 -12.98 -0.62
CA HIS A 116 -13.59 -12.95 -1.89
C HIS A 116 -13.23 -11.52 -2.31
N VAL A 117 -14.17 -10.58 -2.17
CA VAL A 117 -13.96 -9.17 -2.54
C VAL A 117 -13.01 -8.50 -1.55
N GLU A 118 -13.15 -8.77 -0.25
CA GLU A 118 -12.22 -8.31 0.79
C GLU A 118 -10.79 -8.78 0.51
N TYR A 119 -10.61 -10.10 0.34
CA TYR A 119 -9.30 -10.68 0.04
C TYR A 119 -8.69 -10.06 -1.23
N TYR A 120 -9.51 -9.88 -2.26
CA TYR A 120 -9.06 -9.27 -3.50
C TYR A 120 -8.64 -7.80 -3.31
N SER A 121 -9.47 -6.99 -2.65
CA SER A 121 -9.20 -5.57 -2.41
C SER A 121 -7.91 -5.38 -1.61
N ILE A 122 -7.73 -6.12 -0.52
CA ILE A 122 -6.52 -6.03 0.31
C ILE A 122 -5.29 -6.45 -0.50
N THR A 123 -5.36 -7.60 -1.17
CA THR A 123 -4.23 -8.12 -1.95
C THR A 123 -3.84 -7.16 -3.07
N PHE A 124 -4.81 -6.64 -3.83
CA PHE A 124 -4.53 -5.72 -4.93
C PHE A 124 -3.80 -4.46 -4.46
N VAL A 125 -4.31 -3.81 -3.40
CA VAL A 125 -3.73 -2.57 -2.89
C VAL A 125 -2.34 -2.81 -2.29
N LEU A 126 -2.15 -3.90 -1.55
CA LEU A 126 -0.84 -4.26 -1.02
C LEU A 126 0.17 -4.56 -2.12
N THR A 127 -0.20 -5.35 -3.13
CA THR A 127 0.66 -5.62 -4.27
C THR A 127 1.05 -4.33 -4.99
N LEU A 128 0.10 -3.41 -5.20
CA LEU A 128 0.38 -2.12 -5.82
C LEU A 128 1.39 -1.31 -5.00
N LEU A 129 1.18 -1.20 -3.69
CA LEU A 129 2.06 -0.42 -2.84
C LEU A 129 3.45 -1.06 -2.69
N ILE A 130 3.54 -2.39 -2.67
CA ILE A 130 4.84 -3.08 -2.67
C ILE A 130 5.54 -2.94 -4.02
N ASN A 131 4.80 -2.95 -5.14
CA ASN A 131 5.37 -2.62 -6.44
C ASN A 131 5.94 -1.21 -6.47
N ALA A 132 5.32 -0.26 -5.77
CA ALA A 132 5.82 1.10 -5.67
C ALA A 132 7.11 1.20 -4.84
N MET A 133 7.33 0.30 -3.87
CA MET A 133 8.54 0.26 -3.04
C MET A 133 9.73 -0.47 -3.69
N ARG A 134 9.59 -0.99 -4.92
CA ARG A 134 10.68 -1.69 -5.63
C ARG A 134 11.68 -0.70 -6.23
N GLU A 135 12.95 -1.08 -6.26
CA GLU A 135 14.00 -0.31 -6.93
C GLU A 135 13.63 -0.06 -8.41
N GLY A 136 13.69 1.18 -8.88
CA GLY A 136 13.28 1.54 -10.24
C GLY A 136 11.76 1.73 -10.44
N SER A 137 10.99 1.75 -9.35
CA SER A 137 9.54 1.97 -9.36
C SER A 137 9.14 3.13 -8.44
N ASN A 138 7.89 3.56 -8.54
CA ASN A 138 7.25 4.50 -7.61
C ASN A 138 5.73 4.33 -7.69
N ILE A 139 4.99 5.11 -6.91
CA ILE A 139 3.52 5.02 -6.84
C ILE A 139 2.85 5.23 -8.19
N GLN A 140 3.34 6.18 -8.99
CA GLN A 140 2.77 6.48 -10.30
C GLN A 140 2.98 5.32 -11.27
N HIS A 141 4.21 4.82 -11.33
CA HIS A 141 4.54 3.63 -12.12
C HIS A 141 3.69 2.44 -11.67
N ALA A 142 3.61 2.17 -10.38
CA ALA A 142 2.87 1.05 -9.82
C ALA A 142 1.36 1.12 -10.11
N ILE A 143 0.73 2.30 -10.08
CA ILE A 143 -0.68 2.48 -10.47
C ILE A 143 -0.91 2.03 -11.93
N GLU A 144 0.03 2.36 -12.82
CA GLU A 144 -0.05 2.05 -14.24
C GLU A 144 0.22 0.57 -14.53
N VAL A 145 1.23 -0.03 -13.89
CA VAL A 145 1.71 -1.37 -14.26
C VAL A 145 1.15 -2.51 -13.42
N THR A 146 0.63 -2.23 -12.21
CA THR A 146 0.15 -3.29 -11.32
C THR A 146 -1.02 -4.01 -11.95
N LYS A 147 -0.81 -5.30 -12.22
CA LYS A 147 -1.85 -6.18 -12.73
C LYS A 147 -2.71 -6.65 -11.57
N HIS A 148 -4.01 -6.72 -11.81
CA HIS A 148 -4.92 -7.34 -10.87
C HIS A 148 -4.48 -8.78 -10.57
N PRO A 149 -4.35 -9.16 -9.28
CA PRO A 149 -3.99 -10.52 -8.93
C PRO A 149 -5.01 -11.46 -9.56
N ARG A 150 -4.56 -12.40 -10.39
CA ARG A 150 -5.44 -13.43 -10.92
C ARG A 150 -5.89 -14.25 -9.72
N VAL A 151 -7.19 -14.27 -9.47
CA VAL A 151 -7.78 -15.17 -8.47
C VAL A 151 -7.37 -16.59 -8.88
N MET A 152 -6.45 -17.20 -8.14
CA MET A 152 -5.85 -18.53 -8.36
C MET A 152 -4.76 -18.68 -9.44
N CYS A 153 -3.61 -18.01 -9.32
CA CYS A 153 -2.32 -18.54 -9.82
C CYS A 153 -1.21 -18.28 -8.80
N ASP A 154 -0.30 -19.24 -8.62
CA ASP A 154 0.81 -19.24 -7.66
C ASP A 154 1.95 -18.26 -8.01
N ASP A 155 1.82 -17.51 -9.12
CA ASP A 155 2.81 -16.55 -9.57
C ASP A 155 2.43 -15.14 -9.11
N PHE A 156 3.03 -14.72 -8.00
CA PHE A 156 2.92 -13.36 -7.47
C PHE A 156 3.47 -12.36 -8.50
N PRO A 157 2.67 -11.43 -9.06
CA PRO A 157 2.99 -10.81 -10.33
C PRO A 157 3.73 -9.49 -10.10
N PHE A 158 5.04 -9.55 -9.92
CA PHE A 158 5.86 -8.37 -10.15
C PHE A 158 5.91 -8.11 -11.66
N PRO A 159 5.42 -6.97 -12.16
CA PRO A 159 5.65 -6.59 -13.54
C PRO A 159 7.15 -6.34 -13.76
N ASP A 160 7.62 -6.55 -15.00
CA ASP A 160 8.96 -6.14 -15.42
C ASP A 160 9.13 -4.63 -15.17
N LEU A 161 10.22 -4.24 -14.50
CA LEU A 161 10.57 -2.85 -14.27
C LEU A 161 11.35 -2.27 -15.46
N ILE A 162 11.33 -0.94 -15.61
CA ILE A 162 11.99 -0.21 -16.71
C ILE A 162 13.46 0.03 -16.39
#